data_AF-A0A7Y2YVP9-F1
#
_entry.id   AF-A0A7Y2YVP9-F1
#
_cell.length_a   1.000
_cell.length_b   1.000
_cell.length_c   1.000
_cell.angle_alpha   90.00
_cell.angle_beta   90.00
_cell.angle_gamma   90.00
#
_symmetry.space_group_name_H-M   'P 1'
#
loop_
_entity.id
_entity.type
_entity.pdbx_description
1 polymer ?
#
loop_
_entity_poly.entity_id
_entity_poly.type
_entity_poly.pdbx_seq_one_letter_code
_entity_poly.pdbx_strand_id
1 'polypeptide(L)'
;MKHLRWSTAGLCIIALAACDSTPVDPGATGAGPDGTLSVAAPVLGAVPALDDASGHLYDAVAVAEGINWTDARTAAEGLGAGSCLAYLASVTSAEENDFILANFQGGVPSIGGTGYWIGGFQDTESGTPANGWMWVSGDPWGYTDWADAKPDGFFTVDAVRYTGTTVGFSPIVQWEDVDLTLTAPGYVVEFEGDCTGDALIDVMLKLTQGEGPRNINLKSRGKIAAAVLSVADVFDATTIDPKTVTLGDGSDPDAPVAGNKHGKLMVAWPDLDEDGLADALFHFNTQDLIAAGLTAETTELVLRGMTTDGVEFTGVDEVAVK
;
A
#
# COMPACT_ATOMS: atom_id res chain seq x y z
N MET A 1 -24.23 -29.38 19.35
CA MET A 1 -22.85 -29.18 18.87
C MET A 1 -22.84 -29.33 17.36
N LYS A 2 -22.41 -28.30 16.63
CA LYS A 2 -21.98 -28.35 15.23
C LYS A 2 -20.87 -27.31 15.11
N HIS A 3 -19.70 -27.70 14.61
CA HIS A 3 -18.65 -26.73 14.33
C HIS A 3 -18.95 -26.09 12.97
N LEU A 4 -19.10 -24.77 12.92
CA LEU A 4 -18.85 -24.03 11.68
C LEU A 4 -17.33 -23.87 11.60
N ARG A 5 -16.71 -24.45 10.58
CA ARG A 5 -15.40 -24.00 10.11
C ARG A 5 -15.65 -22.70 9.34
N TRP A 6 -14.92 -21.65 9.70
CA TRP A 6 -14.86 -20.43 8.90
C TRP A 6 -13.75 -20.62 7.87
N SER A 7 -13.96 -20.11 6.66
CA SER A 7 -12.92 -20.07 5.62
C SER A 7 -12.08 -18.81 5.81
N THR A 8 -10.78 -18.91 5.57
CA THR A 8 -9.88 -17.75 5.44
C THR A 8 -10.35 -16.82 4.33
N ALA A 9 -10.35 -15.51 4.62
CA ALA A 9 -10.49 -14.37 3.70
C ALA A 9 -10.17 -13.07 4.46
N GLY A 10 -9.35 -12.19 3.88
CA GLY A 10 -8.57 -11.12 4.54
C GLY A 10 -9.30 -9.96 5.26
N LEU A 11 -8.51 -9.14 5.97
CA LEU A 11 -8.92 -8.11 6.94
C LEU A 11 -7.69 -7.25 7.36
N CYS A 12 -7.61 -5.91 7.35
CA CYS A 12 -8.40 -4.86 6.68
C CYS A 12 -7.64 -3.54 6.26
N ILE A 13 -6.64 -2.90 6.92
CA ILE A 13 -6.43 -2.31 8.29
C ILE A 13 -4.92 -1.81 8.35
N ILE A 14 -4.32 -0.66 8.78
CA ILE A 14 -4.55 0.78 9.24
C ILE A 14 -3.16 1.40 9.77
N ALA A 15 -2.72 2.61 10.30
CA ALA A 15 -3.04 4.03 10.73
C ALA A 15 -1.84 5.02 10.38
N LEU A 16 -1.52 6.27 10.86
CA LEU A 16 -1.37 6.96 12.20
C LEU A 16 -1.61 8.55 12.19
N ALA A 17 -0.76 9.44 12.78
CA ALA A 17 -1.11 10.87 13.14
C ALA A 17 0.04 11.93 13.30
N ALA A 18 -0.32 13.24 13.37
CA ALA A 18 0.52 14.38 13.82
C ALA A 18 -0.31 15.57 14.40
N CYS A 19 0.31 16.53 15.11
CA CYS A 19 -0.37 17.59 15.90
C CYS A 19 0.00 19.04 15.46
N ASP A 20 -1.00 19.94 15.41
CA ASP A 20 -0.78 21.41 15.49
C ASP A 20 -1.66 22.06 16.56
N SER A 21 -1.01 22.61 17.59
CA SER A 21 -1.66 23.28 18.71
C SER A 21 -1.83 24.78 18.44
N THR A 22 -2.72 25.17 17.53
CA THR A 22 -3.15 26.57 17.43
C THR A 22 -4.01 26.93 18.65
N PRO A 23 -3.66 27.95 19.46
CA PRO A 23 -4.45 28.29 20.64
C PRO A 23 -5.77 28.96 20.24
N VAL A 24 -6.88 28.25 20.41
CA VAL A 24 -8.23 28.83 20.24
C VAL A 24 -8.42 29.96 21.24
N ASP A 25 -8.70 31.17 20.75
CA ASP A 25 -8.90 32.37 21.58
C ASP A 25 -10.13 32.18 22.49
N PRO A 26 -9.98 32.22 23.84
CA PRO A 26 -11.09 32.09 24.77
C PRO A 26 -12.10 33.26 24.72
N GLY A 27 -11.88 34.28 23.89
CA GLY A 27 -12.82 35.38 23.63
C GLY A 27 -13.97 35.08 22.66
N ALA A 28 -13.97 33.94 21.95
CA ALA A 28 -14.91 33.66 20.85
C ALA A 28 -16.35 33.27 21.29
N THR A 29 -17.13 34.22 21.83
CA THR A 29 -18.55 34.01 22.18
C THR A 29 -19.46 33.97 20.93
N GLY A 30 -19.47 32.85 20.19
CA GLY A 30 -20.30 32.77 18.98
C GLY A 30 -20.21 31.49 18.15
N ALA A 31 -20.30 30.30 18.75
CA ALA A 31 -20.54 29.08 17.98
C ALA A 31 -21.99 29.03 17.47
N GLY A 32 -22.18 29.06 16.14
CA GLY A 32 -23.43 28.66 15.50
C GLY A 32 -23.48 27.14 15.30
N PRO A 33 -24.65 26.57 14.91
CA PRO A 33 -24.78 25.13 14.66
C PRO A 33 -24.11 24.67 13.35
N ASP A 34 -23.71 25.59 12.48
CA ASP A 34 -23.25 25.33 11.11
C ASP A 34 -21.71 25.22 11.01
N GLY A 35 -21.08 24.58 12.00
CA GLY A 35 -19.62 24.44 12.08
C GLY A 35 -19.14 23.06 11.64
N THR A 36 -18.53 22.96 10.45
CA THR A 36 -17.86 21.75 9.97
C THR A 36 -16.74 21.32 10.93
N LEU A 37 -16.71 20.04 11.33
CA LEU A 37 -15.62 19.52 12.15
C LEU A 37 -14.43 19.16 11.26
N SER A 38 -13.29 19.81 11.51
CA SER A 38 -12.00 19.31 11.06
C SER A 38 -11.57 18.20 12.03
N VAL A 39 -11.81 16.96 11.64
CA VAL A 39 -11.28 15.77 12.34
C VAL A 39 -9.76 15.71 12.08
N ALA A 40 -9.03 14.90 12.87
CA ALA A 40 -7.65 14.56 12.55
C ALA A 40 -7.54 14.02 11.11
N ALA A 41 -6.43 14.31 10.43
CA ALA A 41 -6.28 13.98 9.01
C ALA A 41 -6.52 12.48 8.77
N PRO A 42 -7.43 12.10 7.85
CA PRO A 42 -7.77 10.72 7.59
C PRO A 42 -6.60 10.06 6.89
N VAL A 43 -6.02 9.05 7.53
CA VAL A 43 -4.94 8.29 6.92
C VAL A 43 -5.51 7.51 5.75
N LEU A 44 -5.19 7.91 4.53
CA LEU A 44 -5.29 6.98 3.43
C LEU A 44 -4.17 5.97 3.57
N GLY A 45 -4.51 4.70 3.38
CA GLY A 45 -3.57 3.59 3.44
C GLY A 45 -3.75 2.74 2.21
N ALA A 46 -2.67 2.51 1.47
CA ALA A 46 -2.64 1.40 0.54
C ALA A 46 -2.71 0.12 1.39
N VAL A 47 -3.74 -0.72 1.15
CA VAL A 47 -3.74 -2.08 1.67
C VAL A 47 -2.83 -2.89 0.76
N PRO A 48 -1.88 -3.69 1.29
CA PRO A 48 -1.10 -4.62 0.47
C PRO A 48 -2.02 -5.41 -0.47
N ALA A 49 -1.68 -5.38 -1.75
CA ALA A 49 -2.47 -5.96 -2.81
C ALA A 49 -2.40 -7.49 -2.72
N LEU A 50 -3.55 -8.13 -2.46
CA LEU A 50 -3.70 -9.58 -2.47
C LEU A 50 -3.65 -10.10 -3.90
N ASP A 51 -2.73 -11.02 -4.18
CA ASP A 51 -2.87 -11.89 -5.34
C ASP A 51 -3.81 -13.06 -4.99
N ASP A 52 -4.96 -13.13 -5.67
CA ASP A 52 -5.91 -14.24 -5.54
C ASP A 52 -5.34 -15.57 -6.10
N ALA A 53 -4.22 -15.55 -6.85
CA ALA A 53 -3.61 -16.75 -7.45
C ALA A 53 -2.58 -17.43 -6.53
N SER A 54 -1.57 -16.71 -6.03
CA SER A 54 -0.64 -17.23 -5.03
C SER A 54 -1.23 -17.25 -3.62
N GLY A 55 -2.06 -16.26 -3.28
CA GLY A 55 -2.58 -16.01 -1.94
C GLY A 55 -1.71 -15.07 -1.10
N HIS A 56 -0.61 -14.56 -1.65
CA HIS A 56 0.33 -13.66 -0.98
C HIS A 56 -0.12 -12.19 -1.10
N LEU A 57 0.33 -11.35 -0.17
CA LEU A 57 0.06 -9.92 -0.13
C LEU A 57 1.32 -9.15 -0.53
N TYR A 58 1.20 -8.17 -1.43
CA TYR A 58 2.35 -7.39 -1.91
C TYR A 58 2.13 -5.88 -1.77
N ASP A 59 3.18 -5.11 -1.52
CA ASP A 59 3.16 -3.65 -1.70
C ASP A 59 4.51 -3.16 -2.27
N ALA A 60 4.61 -1.89 -2.65
CA ALA A 60 5.84 -1.32 -3.20
C ALA A 60 6.19 0.04 -2.60
N VAL A 61 7.28 0.07 -1.84
CA VAL A 61 7.79 1.26 -1.15
C VAL A 61 8.73 2.01 -2.09
N ALA A 62 8.35 3.22 -2.47
CA ALA A 62 9.21 4.15 -3.19
C ALA A 62 10.17 4.85 -2.23
N VAL A 63 11.43 5.05 -2.64
CA VAL A 63 12.44 5.80 -1.85
C VAL A 63 13.07 6.86 -2.76
N ALA A 64 12.81 8.14 -2.48
CA ALA A 64 13.14 9.25 -3.39
C ALA A 64 14.65 9.42 -3.65
N GLU A 65 15.48 9.32 -2.61
CA GLU A 65 16.95 9.35 -2.72
C GLU A 65 17.55 8.01 -3.21
N GLY A 66 16.69 7.00 -3.42
CA GLY A 66 17.05 5.62 -3.71
C GLY A 66 17.52 4.84 -2.48
N ILE A 67 17.51 3.51 -2.61
CA ILE A 67 17.86 2.56 -1.54
C ILE A 67 18.67 1.39 -2.13
N ASN A 68 19.68 0.90 -1.40
CA ASN A 68 20.44 -0.29 -1.81
C ASN A 68 19.74 -1.58 -1.34
N TRP A 69 20.12 -2.74 -1.89
CA TRP A 69 19.37 -3.97 -1.64
C TRP A 69 19.43 -4.44 -0.18
N THR A 70 20.55 -4.23 0.52
CA THR A 70 20.70 -4.61 1.94
C THR A 70 19.81 -3.77 2.85
N ASP A 71 19.77 -2.46 2.62
CA ASP A 71 18.89 -1.55 3.37
C ASP A 71 17.42 -1.76 2.99
N ALA A 72 17.11 -2.04 1.71
CA ALA A 72 15.76 -2.38 1.26
C ALA A 72 15.26 -3.69 1.89
N ARG A 73 16.13 -4.70 2.00
CA ARG A 73 15.86 -5.95 2.72
C ARG A 73 15.55 -5.68 4.19
N THR A 74 16.40 -4.90 4.85
CA THR A 74 16.24 -4.56 6.27
C THR A 74 14.96 -3.76 6.52
N ALA A 75 14.59 -2.86 5.59
CA ALA A 75 13.36 -2.10 5.65
C ALA A 75 12.12 -2.98 5.43
N ALA A 76 12.14 -3.87 4.42
CA ALA A 76 11.06 -4.83 4.18
C ALA A 76 10.85 -5.79 5.36
N GLU A 77 11.93 -6.38 5.91
CA GLU A 77 11.88 -7.21 7.13
C GLU A 77 11.32 -6.43 8.34
N GLY A 78 11.57 -5.12 8.39
CA GLY A 78 11.02 -4.21 9.40
C GLY A 78 9.51 -3.96 9.32
N LEU A 79 8.87 -4.17 8.15
CA LEU A 79 7.43 -3.98 7.99
C LEU A 79 6.59 -5.09 8.65
N GLY A 80 7.19 -6.26 8.93
CA GLY A 80 6.51 -7.43 9.49
C GLY A 80 5.87 -7.19 10.86
N ALA A 81 4.77 -7.90 11.12
CA ALA A 81 3.87 -7.68 12.25
C ALA A 81 3.39 -8.99 12.88
N GLY A 82 3.81 -9.28 14.11
CA GLY A 82 3.37 -10.46 14.87
C GLY A 82 3.73 -11.80 14.20
N SER A 83 2.79 -12.37 13.44
CA SER A 83 2.97 -13.59 12.64
C SER A 83 2.78 -13.37 11.13
N CYS A 84 2.57 -12.12 10.71
CA CYS A 84 2.66 -11.66 9.33
C CYS A 84 4.12 -11.27 9.09
N LEU A 85 4.90 -12.15 8.46
CA LEU A 85 6.29 -11.88 8.14
C LEU A 85 6.37 -11.05 6.85
N ALA A 86 7.42 -10.25 6.70
CA ALA A 86 7.59 -9.36 5.56
C ALA A 86 9.00 -9.52 4.97
N TYR A 87 9.10 -9.55 3.65
CA TYR A 87 10.34 -9.80 2.91
C TYR A 87 10.39 -8.97 1.63
N LEU A 88 11.58 -8.79 1.05
CA LEU A 88 11.65 -8.38 -0.37
C LEU A 88 11.00 -9.48 -1.22
N ALA A 89 10.11 -9.10 -2.12
CA ALA A 89 9.17 -10.02 -2.75
C ALA A 89 9.84 -11.18 -3.51
N SER A 90 9.31 -12.38 -3.32
CA SER A 90 9.60 -13.56 -4.10
C SER A 90 8.72 -13.62 -5.34
N VAL A 91 9.24 -14.19 -6.42
CA VAL A 91 8.48 -14.34 -7.67
C VAL A 91 8.67 -15.76 -8.19
N THR A 92 7.74 -16.65 -7.83
CA THR A 92 7.85 -18.10 -8.05
C THR A 92 7.13 -18.57 -9.33
N SER A 93 6.35 -17.69 -9.95
CA SER A 93 5.50 -17.93 -11.11
C SER A 93 5.43 -16.72 -12.05
N ALA A 94 4.93 -16.94 -13.28
CA ALA A 94 4.67 -15.85 -14.21
C ALA A 94 3.48 -15.00 -13.79
N GLU A 95 2.51 -15.62 -13.14
CA GLU A 95 1.29 -15.01 -12.61
C GLU A 95 1.59 -13.97 -11.51
N GLU A 96 2.50 -14.27 -10.58
CA GLU A 96 2.98 -13.31 -9.57
C GLU A 96 3.77 -12.16 -10.20
N ASN A 97 4.61 -12.44 -11.22
CA ASN A 97 5.34 -11.41 -11.94
C ASN A 97 4.38 -10.45 -12.66
N ASP A 98 3.40 -10.98 -13.38
CA ASP A 98 2.33 -10.21 -14.02
C ASP A 98 1.51 -9.42 -12.99
N PHE A 99 1.25 -9.97 -11.79
CA PHE A 99 0.56 -9.26 -10.71
C PHE A 99 1.37 -8.06 -10.18
N ILE A 100 2.67 -8.25 -9.91
CA ILE A 100 3.57 -7.19 -9.43
C ILE A 100 3.74 -6.10 -10.51
N LEU A 101 3.85 -6.49 -11.78
CA LEU A 101 3.91 -5.53 -12.90
C LEU A 101 2.57 -4.81 -13.12
N ALA A 102 1.43 -5.47 -12.95
CA ALA A 102 0.11 -4.86 -13.09
C ALA A 102 -0.18 -3.82 -12.00
N ASN A 103 0.21 -4.09 -10.74
CA ASN A 103 -0.04 -3.21 -9.60
C ASN A 103 1.04 -2.14 -9.39
N PHE A 104 2.33 -2.49 -9.56
CA PHE A 104 3.46 -1.61 -9.19
C PHE A 104 4.36 -1.23 -10.37
N GLN A 105 4.11 -1.75 -11.58
CA GLN A 105 4.87 -1.47 -12.81
C GLN A 105 6.38 -1.76 -12.66
N GLY A 106 6.75 -2.63 -11.73
CA GLY A 106 8.14 -2.90 -11.31
C GLY A 106 8.88 -1.65 -10.80
N GLY A 107 8.19 -0.56 -10.47
CA GLY A 107 8.80 0.73 -10.10
C GLY A 107 9.54 1.46 -11.22
N VAL A 108 9.48 0.96 -12.46
CA VAL A 108 10.24 1.49 -13.61
C VAL A 108 9.61 2.81 -14.08
N PRO A 109 10.33 3.96 -14.02
CA PRO A 109 9.75 5.26 -14.36
C PRO A 109 9.66 5.52 -15.88
N SER A 110 10.47 4.81 -16.68
CA SER A 110 10.49 4.94 -18.14
C SER A 110 11.28 3.79 -18.80
N ILE A 111 11.20 3.67 -20.12
CA ILE A 111 11.97 2.69 -20.92
C ILE A 111 13.47 2.99 -20.76
N GLY A 112 14.27 1.99 -20.41
CA GLY A 112 15.68 2.14 -20.03
C GLY A 112 15.92 2.59 -18.58
N GLY A 113 14.86 2.65 -17.76
CA GLY A 113 14.92 3.08 -16.36
C GLY A 113 15.05 1.92 -15.37
N THR A 114 15.76 2.19 -14.27
CA THR A 114 15.84 1.31 -13.09
C THR A 114 14.48 1.11 -12.43
N GLY A 115 14.14 -0.12 -12.08
CA GLY A 115 12.98 -0.49 -11.27
C GLY A 115 13.33 -0.89 -9.84
N TYR A 116 12.33 -1.34 -9.09
CA TYR A 116 12.40 -1.72 -7.69
C TYR A 116 13.14 -3.03 -7.43
N TRP A 117 13.81 -3.12 -6.28
CA TRP A 117 14.37 -4.38 -5.77
C TRP A 117 13.30 -5.43 -5.49
N ILE A 118 13.66 -6.70 -5.70
CA ILE A 118 12.93 -7.88 -5.25
C ILE A 118 13.87 -8.82 -4.46
N GLY A 119 13.34 -9.90 -3.91
CA GLY A 119 14.04 -10.75 -2.93
C GLY A 119 15.15 -11.66 -3.46
N GLY A 120 15.45 -11.60 -4.76
CA GLY A 120 16.44 -12.46 -5.39
C GLY A 120 17.87 -11.99 -5.12
N PHE A 121 18.75 -12.91 -4.75
CA PHE A 121 20.19 -12.65 -4.61
C PHE A 121 21.04 -13.90 -4.88
N GLN A 122 22.33 -13.70 -5.11
CA GLN A 122 23.32 -14.77 -5.28
C GLN A 122 24.54 -14.55 -4.37
N ASP A 123 24.93 -15.56 -3.60
CA ASP A 123 26.24 -15.64 -2.95
C ASP A 123 27.30 -16.09 -3.96
N THR A 124 28.04 -15.13 -4.53
CA THR A 124 29.03 -15.40 -5.58
C THR A 124 30.30 -16.10 -5.09
N GLU A 125 30.51 -16.29 -3.78
CA GLU A 125 31.57 -17.21 -3.30
C GLU A 125 31.23 -18.67 -3.62
N SER A 126 29.96 -18.97 -3.90
CA SER A 126 29.46 -20.31 -4.29
C SER A 126 28.82 -20.37 -5.68
N GLY A 127 28.39 -19.23 -6.22
CA GLY A 127 27.60 -19.13 -7.44
C GLY A 127 28.36 -19.12 -8.76
N THR A 128 27.57 -19.16 -9.83
CA THR A 128 27.93 -18.78 -11.20
C THR A 128 26.78 -17.90 -11.71
N PRO A 129 26.95 -17.05 -12.74
CA PRO A 129 25.85 -16.17 -13.18
C PRO A 129 24.52 -16.92 -13.38
N ALA A 130 24.56 -18.13 -13.94
CA ALA A 130 23.39 -18.99 -14.16
C ALA A 130 22.93 -19.88 -12.98
N ASN A 131 23.64 -19.98 -11.85
CA ASN A 131 23.32 -20.91 -10.74
C ASN A 131 23.76 -20.38 -9.37
N GLY A 132 22.94 -20.56 -8.34
CA GLY A 132 23.23 -20.09 -6.96
C GLY A 132 22.30 -18.96 -6.49
N TRP A 133 21.38 -18.53 -7.35
CA TRP A 133 20.27 -17.64 -7.02
C TRP A 133 19.32 -18.26 -5.98
N MET A 134 18.83 -17.42 -5.07
CA MET A 134 17.86 -17.77 -4.03
C MET A 134 17.02 -16.56 -3.63
N TRP A 135 15.84 -16.81 -3.06
CA TRP A 135 14.95 -15.79 -2.51
C TRP A 135 15.21 -15.57 -1.01
N VAL A 136 15.03 -14.36 -0.49
CA VAL A 136 15.22 -14.05 0.95
C VAL A 136 14.20 -14.71 1.88
N SER A 137 13.00 -15.03 1.40
CA SER A 137 12.02 -15.87 2.13
C SER A 137 12.51 -17.32 2.31
N GLY A 138 13.42 -17.78 1.45
CA GLY A 138 13.83 -19.18 1.33
C GLY A 138 13.07 -19.99 0.28
N ASP A 139 12.24 -19.36 -0.55
CA ASP A 139 11.46 -20.04 -1.58
C ASP A 139 12.30 -20.75 -2.65
N PRO A 140 11.76 -21.81 -3.29
CA PRO A 140 12.45 -22.51 -4.37
C PRO A 140 12.70 -21.60 -5.57
N TRP A 141 13.97 -21.33 -5.87
CA TRP A 141 14.35 -20.67 -7.12
C TRP A 141 14.04 -21.59 -8.31
N GLY A 142 13.09 -21.19 -9.17
CA GLY A 142 12.58 -22.04 -10.25
C GLY A 142 11.90 -21.31 -11.41
N TYR A 143 11.28 -20.15 -11.16
CA TYR A 143 10.86 -19.21 -12.19
C TYR A 143 11.88 -18.09 -12.35
N THR A 144 11.99 -17.53 -13.57
CA THR A 144 12.87 -16.40 -13.88
C THR A 144 12.30 -15.56 -15.03
N ASP A 145 12.27 -14.24 -14.88
CA ASP A 145 11.98 -13.27 -15.95
C ASP A 145 13.18 -12.37 -16.26
N TRP A 146 14.33 -12.97 -16.54
CA TRP A 146 15.55 -12.23 -16.86
C TRP A 146 15.43 -11.45 -18.19
N ALA A 147 15.95 -10.22 -18.18
CA ALA A 147 16.18 -9.44 -19.39
C ALA A 147 17.18 -10.12 -20.34
N ASP A 148 17.18 -9.74 -21.62
CA ASP A 148 18.13 -10.29 -22.60
C ASP A 148 19.59 -10.13 -22.14
N ALA A 149 20.40 -11.17 -22.37
CA ALA A 149 21.75 -11.36 -21.86
C ALA A 149 21.94 -11.38 -20.32
N LYS A 150 20.88 -11.33 -19.50
CA LYS A 150 20.96 -11.51 -18.04
C LYS A 150 20.62 -12.96 -17.61
N PRO A 151 21.12 -13.43 -16.44
CA PRO A 151 22.11 -12.79 -15.59
C PRO A 151 23.53 -12.84 -16.21
N ASP A 152 24.30 -11.76 -16.05
CA ASP A 152 25.66 -11.63 -16.58
C ASP A 152 26.77 -11.70 -15.52
N GLY A 153 26.44 -11.47 -14.23
CA GLY A 153 27.30 -11.69 -13.07
C GLY A 153 28.63 -10.92 -13.13
N PHE A 154 28.56 -9.62 -13.40
CA PHE A 154 29.73 -8.73 -13.41
C PHE A 154 30.22 -8.30 -12.01
N PHE A 155 29.51 -8.62 -10.93
CA PHE A 155 29.80 -8.13 -9.58
C PHE A 155 30.01 -9.27 -8.57
N THR A 156 30.35 -8.92 -7.32
CA THR A 156 30.76 -9.89 -6.28
C THR A 156 29.72 -10.14 -5.19
N VAL A 157 28.54 -9.51 -5.28
CA VAL A 157 27.28 -10.03 -4.74
C VAL A 157 26.16 -9.47 -5.62
N ASP A 158 25.51 -10.32 -6.39
CA ASP A 158 24.47 -9.90 -7.33
C ASP A 158 23.08 -9.99 -6.66
N ALA A 159 22.29 -8.92 -6.81
CA ALA A 159 20.92 -8.80 -6.32
C ALA A 159 19.96 -8.46 -7.47
N VAL A 160 18.69 -8.84 -7.33
CA VAL A 160 17.69 -8.74 -8.41
C VAL A 160 16.76 -7.53 -8.23
N ARG A 161 16.60 -6.77 -9.31
CA ARG A 161 15.59 -5.71 -9.43
C ARG A 161 14.92 -5.75 -10.80
N TYR A 162 13.78 -5.09 -10.90
CA TYR A 162 13.17 -4.79 -12.20
C TYR A 162 13.98 -3.76 -12.99
N THR A 163 13.89 -3.84 -14.31
CA THR A 163 14.51 -2.91 -15.28
C THR A 163 13.62 -2.75 -16.51
N GLY A 164 13.54 -1.53 -17.03
CA GLY A 164 12.80 -1.23 -18.27
C GLY A 164 13.62 -1.52 -19.51
N THR A 165 13.29 -2.56 -20.27
CA THR A 165 14.01 -2.95 -21.49
C THR A 165 13.11 -2.95 -22.74
N THR A 166 13.65 -3.31 -23.90
CA THR A 166 12.90 -3.37 -25.16
C THR A 166 13.21 -4.65 -25.94
N VAL A 167 12.18 -5.45 -26.23
CA VAL A 167 12.28 -6.57 -27.17
C VAL A 167 11.74 -6.12 -28.52
N GLY A 168 12.64 -5.95 -29.48
CA GLY A 168 12.35 -5.38 -30.79
C GLY A 168 11.97 -3.90 -30.71
N PHE A 169 10.67 -3.62 -30.73
CA PHE A 169 10.11 -2.26 -30.58
C PHE A 169 9.12 -2.14 -29.41
N SER A 170 8.88 -3.23 -28.68
CA SER A 170 7.96 -3.24 -27.54
C SER A 170 8.74 -2.98 -26.24
N PRO A 171 8.37 -1.97 -25.43
CA PRO A 171 8.89 -1.85 -24.08
C PRO A 171 8.31 -2.97 -23.20
N ILE A 172 9.16 -3.53 -22.35
CA ILE A 172 8.80 -4.53 -21.34
C ILE A 172 9.57 -4.23 -20.06
N VAL A 173 9.07 -4.71 -18.93
CA VAL A 173 9.79 -4.69 -17.65
C VAL A 173 10.15 -6.13 -17.33
N GLN A 174 11.43 -6.38 -17.03
CA GLN A 174 12.01 -7.68 -16.74
C GLN A 174 13.05 -7.53 -15.62
N TRP A 175 13.70 -8.60 -15.21
CA TRP A 175 14.69 -8.59 -14.12
C TRP A 175 16.12 -8.34 -14.63
N GLU A 176 16.92 -7.62 -13.85
CA GLU A 176 18.38 -7.57 -13.99
C GLU A 176 19.08 -7.91 -12.67
N ASP A 177 20.25 -8.53 -12.81
CA ASP A 177 21.26 -8.72 -11.78
C ASP A 177 22.24 -7.54 -11.76
N VAL A 178 22.51 -7.03 -10.54
CA VAL A 178 23.37 -5.87 -10.29
C VAL A 178 24.00 -5.95 -8.90
N ASP A 179 25.12 -5.24 -8.70
CA ASP A 179 25.78 -5.08 -7.41
C ASP A 179 24.82 -4.55 -6.32
N LEU A 180 24.73 -5.26 -5.19
CA LEU A 180 23.81 -4.92 -4.10
C LEU A 180 24.05 -3.54 -3.44
N THR A 181 25.18 -2.88 -3.71
CA THR A 181 25.51 -1.54 -3.19
C THR A 181 24.97 -0.40 -4.05
N LEU A 182 24.54 -0.67 -5.28
CA LEU A 182 23.85 0.31 -6.12
C LEU A 182 22.48 0.66 -5.50
N THR A 183 21.90 1.78 -5.92
CA THR A 183 20.54 2.16 -5.51
C THR A 183 19.49 1.82 -6.57
N ALA A 184 18.27 1.55 -6.10
CA ALA A 184 17.03 1.49 -6.87
C ALA A 184 16.04 2.54 -6.30
N PRO A 185 15.02 2.99 -7.05
CA PRO A 185 14.04 3.98 -6.59
C PRO A 185 13.03 3.47 -5.55
N GLY A 186 13.26 2.27 -4.98
CA GLY A 186 12.34 1.59 -4.08
C GLY A 186 12.48 0.07 -4.12
N TYR A 187 11.52 -0.63 -3.49
CA TYR A 187 11.47 -2.08 -3.40
C TYR A 187 10.03 -2.60 -3.38
N VAL A 188 9.83 -3.84 -3.83
CA VAL A 188 8.58 -4.59 -3.63
C VAL A 188 8.71 -5.43 -2.37
N VAL A 189 7.75 -5.29 -1.45
CA VAL A 189 7.60 -6.13 -0.26
C VAL A 189 6.51 -7.17 -0.49
N GLU A 190 6.72 -8.36 0.06
CA GLU A 190 5.74 -9.44 0.16
C GLU A 190 5.50 -9.77 1.64
N PHE A 191 4.25 -10.11 1.97
CA PHE A 191 3.85 -10.52 3.30
C PHE A 191 3.29 -11.95 3.29
N GLU A 192 3.81 -12.78 4.20
CA GLU A 192 3.45 -14.20 4.35
C GLU A 192 3.14 -14.58 5.81
N GLY A 193 2.61 -15.79 6.02
CA GLY A 193 2.24 -16.31 7.33
C GLY A 193 0.81 -15.95 7.77
N ASP A 194 0.58 -15.90 9.08
CA ASP A 194 -0.75 -15.59 9.66
C ASP A 194 -0.93 -14.06 9.73
N CYS A 195 -1.17 -13.43 8.57
CA CYS A 195 -1.56 -12.03 8.46
C CYS A 195 -3.00 -11.81 8.95
N THR A 196 -3.15 -11.66 10.27
CA THR A 196 -4.43 -11.41 10.94
C THR A 196 -4.94 -9.99 10.72
N GLY A 197 -6.20 -9.76 11.11
CA GLY A 197 -6.84 -8.43 11.13
C GLY A 197 -6.27 -7.44 12.14
N ASP A 198 -5.24 -7.81 12.88
CA ASP A 198 -4.48 -6.95 13.81
C ASP A 198 -3.04 -6.75 13.29
N ALA A 199 -2.50 -7.73 12.55
CA ALA A 199 -1.15 -7.66 12.00
C ALA A 199 -1.03 -6.65 10.84
N LEU A 200 -2.04 -6.57 9.97
CA LEU A 200 -1.96 -5.63 8.85
C LEU A 200 -2.05 -4.14 9.30
N ILE A 201 -2.55 -3.83 10.51
CA ILE A 201 -2.41 -2.49 11.14
C ILE A 201 -0.94 -2.17 11.25
N ASP A 202 -0.19 -3.02 11.95
CA ASP A 202 1.21 -2.78 12.23
C ASP A 202 2.07 -2.81 10.93
N VAL A 203 1.60 -3.47 9.86
CA VAL A 203 2.15 -3.32 8.50
C VAL A 203 1.82 -1.94 7.90
N MET A 204 0.55 -1.58 7.78
CA MET A 204 0.11 -0.34 7.11
C MET A 204 0.54 0.92 7.91
N LEU A 205 0.63 0.85 9.23
CA LEU A 205 1.23 1.86 10.12
C LEU A 205 2.65 2.22 9.68
N LYS A 206 3.49 1.19 9.47
CA LYS A 206 4.89 1.37 9.06
C LYS A 206 4.98 1.85 7.61
N LEU A 207 4.06 1.40 6.74
CA LEU A 207 3.89 1.93 5.38
C LEU A 207 3.38 3.39 5.36
N THR A 208 2.70 3.89 6.40
CA THR A 208 2.35 5.31 6.57
C THR A 208 3.51 6.15 7.09
N GLN A 209 4.32 5.59 7.99
CA GLN A 209 5.45 6.30 8.60
C GLN A 209 6.68 6.40 7.67
N GLY A 210 6.64 5.79 6.47
CA GLY A 210 7.61 6.03 5.40
C GLY A 210 7.27 7.29 4.60
N GLU A 211 8.14 8.30 4.63
CA GLU A 211 7.93 9.59 3.95
C GLU A 211 7.84 9.45 2.41
N GLY A 212 6.66 9.66 1.83
CA GLY A 212 6.47 9.81 0.39
C GLY A 212 4.99 9.80 -0.05
N PRO A 213 4.63 10.50 -1.14
CA PRO A 213 3.24 10.56 -1.63
C PRO A 213 2.81 9.19 -2.18
N ARG A 214 1.63 8.70 -1.76
CA ARG A 214 1.23 7.31 -1.99
C ARG A 214 0.88 6.99 -3.44
N ASN A 215 1.39 5.87 -3.94
CA ASN A 215 1.17 5.43 -5.32
C ASN A 215 -0.26 4.89 -5.53
N ILE A 216 -1.10 5.61 -6.28
CA ILE A 216 -2.41 5.10 -6.72
C ILE A 216 -2.33 4.75 -8.20
N ASN A 217 -2.47 3.46 -8.54
CA ASN A 217 -2.42 2.99 -9.92
C ASN A 217 -3.83 2.99 -10.56
N LEU A 218 -4.03 3.82 -11.59
CA LEU A 218 -5.30 3.97 -12.33
C LEU A 218 -5.75 2.69 -13.08
N LYS A 219 -4.85 1.73 -13.27
CA LYS A 219 -5.13 0.43 -13.91
C LYS A 219 -5.57 -0.62 -12.89
N SER A 220 -5.30 -0.43 -11.60
CA SER A 220 -5.64 -1.39 -10.55
C SER A 220 -7.16 -1.54 -10.41
N ARG A 221 -7.60 -2.79 -10.24
CA ARG A 221 -9.01 -3.15 -9.94
C ARG A 221 -9.24 -3.47 -8.46
N GLY A 222 -8.29 -3.06 -7.61
CA GLY A 222 -8.37 -3.17 -6.16
C GLY A 222 -9.33 -2.16 -5.53
N LYS A 223 -9.04 -1.81 -4.28
CA LYS A 223 -9.75 -0.78 -3.51
C LYS A 223 -8.73 0.10 -2.82
N ILE A 224 -9.09 1.36 -2.62
CA ILE A 224 -8.35 2.30 -1.78
C ILE A 224 -9.03 2.33 -0.42
N ALA A 225 -8.24 2.30 0.66
CA ALA A 225 -8.75 2.43 2.01
C ALA A 225 -8.45 3.83 2.57
N ALA A 226 -9.42 4.41 3.25
CA ALA A 226 -9.28 5.67 3.99
C ALA A 226 -9.79 5.45 5.41
N ALA A 227 -8.97 5.80 6.40
CA ALA A 227 -9.28 5.64 7.81
C ALA A 227 -9.60 7.00 8.46
N VAL A 228 -10.46 7.01 9.47
CA VAL A 228 -10.76 8.20 10.28
C VAL A 228 -10.56 7.85 11.75
N LEU A 229 -9.57 8.48 12.38
CA LEU A 229 -9.29 8.36 13.80
C LEU A 229 -10.38 9.04 14.64
N SER A 230 -10.84 8.35 15.66
CA SER A 230 -11.42 8.96 16.85
C SER A 230 -10.34 9.74 17.60
N VAL A 231 -10.78 10.66 18.45
CA VAL A 231 -9.89 11.42 19.33
C VAL A 231 -10.62 11.62 20.64
N ALA A 232 -10.02 11.15 21.74
CA ALA A 232 -10.62 11.19 23.07
C ALA A 232 -11.18 12.59 23.43
N ASP A 233 -12.43 12.62 23.89
CA ASP A 233 -13.22 13.83 24.20
C ASP A 233 -13.43 14.83 23.04
N VAL A 234 -13.07 14.49 21.80
CA VAL A 234 -13.15 15.37 20.61
C VAL A 234 -14.00 14.78 19.48
N PHE A 235 -13.77 13.52 19.10
CA PHE A 235 -14.49 12.85 18.00
C PHE A 235 -14.60 11.33 18.24
N ASP A 236 -15.77 10.77 17.96
CA ASP A 236 -16.04 9.32 17.99
C ASP A 236 -16.41 8.89 16.58
N ALA A 237 -15.49 8.23 15.88
CA ALA A 237 -15.68 7.88 14.48
C ALA A 237 -16.79 6.83 14.30
N THR A 238 -17.13 6.03 15.32
CA THR A 238 -18.26 5.08 15.25
C THR A 238 -19.62 5.77 15.06
N THR A 239 -19.69 7.09 15.28
CA THR A 239 -20.89 7.89 15.03
C THR A 239 -21.15 8.19 13.55
N ILE A 240 -20.18 7.98 12.64
CA ILE A 240 -20.29 8.27 11.20
C ILE A 240 -21.42 7.45 10.54
N ASP A 241 -22.26 8.03 9.67
CA ASP A 241 -23.12 7.24 8.77
C ASP A 241 -22.36 6.89 7.48
N PRO A 242 -21.95 5.62 7.27
CA PRO A 242 -21.15 5.22 6.11
C PRO A 242 -21.84 5.46 4.75
N LYS A 243 -23.17 5.68 4.73
CA LYS A 243 -23.92 6.02 3.51
C LYS A 243 -23.66 7.45 3.02
N THR A 244 -23.13 8.32 3.88
CA THR A 244 -22.81 9.72 3.58
C THR A 244 -21.35 9.91 3.18
N VAL A 245 -20.52 8.88 3.39
CA VAL A 245 -19.07 8.99 3.25
C VAL A 245 -18.66 8.86 1.78
N THR A 246 -17.83 9.79 1.33
CA THR A 246 -17.34 9.87 -0.04
C THR A 246 -15.85 10.24 -0.09
N LEU A 247 -15.17 9.88 -1.18
CA LEU A 247 -13.76 10.15 -1.42
C LEU A 247 -13.57 10.64 -2.86
N GLY A 248 -12.87 11.75 -3.08
CA GLY A 248 -12.64 12.34 -4.40
C GLY A 248 -11.43 13.28 -4.42
N ASP A 249 -11.20 13.98 -5.54
CA ASP A 249 -10.08 14.93 -5.70
C ASP A 249 -10.38 16.33 -5.15
N GLY A 250 -11.42 16.45 -4.33
CA GLY A 250 -11.99 17.74 -3.88
C GLY A 250 -13.06 18.31 -4.80
N SER A 251 -13.28 17.75 -6.00
CA SER A 251 -14.34 18.16 -6.93
C SER A 251 -15.49 17.15 -6.97
N ASP A 252 -16.73 17.65 -7.02
CA ASP A 252 -17.89 16.79 -7.20
C ASP A 252 -17.96 16.22 -8.64
N PRO A 253 -18.37 14.95 -8.83
CA PRO A 253 -18.89 14.02 -7.83
C PRO A 253 -17.82 13.11 -7.22
N ASP A 254 -17.74 13.03 -5.90
CA ASP A 254 -16.90 12.05 -5.20
C ASP A 254 -17.40 10.59 -5.39
N ALA A 255 -16.51 9.61 -5.14
CA ALA A 255 -16.85 8.19 -5.10
C ALA A 255 -17.43 7.76 -3.74
N PRO A 256 -18.51 6.96 -3.69
CA PRO A 256 -19.10 6.46 -2.44
C PRO A 256 -18.33 5.24 -1.89
N VAL A 257 -18.50 4.95 -0.59
CA VAL A 257 -18.00 3.72 0.03
C VAL A 257 -18.45 2.48 -0.76
N ALA A 258 -17.51 1.59 -1.07
CA ALA A 258 -17.73 0.39 -1.87
C ALA A 258 -18.77 -0.55 -1.22
N GLY A 259 -19.74 -0.99 -2.03
CA GLY A 259 -20.69 -2.03 -1.64
C GLY A 259 -20.19 -3.44 -1.96
N ASN A 260 -20.37 -4.39 -1.04
CA ASN A 260 -20.21 -5.81 -1.37
C ASN A 260 -21.38 -6.33 -2.23
N LYS A 261 -21.27 -7.56 -2.73
CA LYS A 261 -22.28 -8.23 -3.59
C LYS A 261 -23.70 -8.40 -2.97
N HIS A 262 -23.90 -7.99 -1.72
CA HIS A 262 -25.18 -8.00 -1.02
C HIS A 262 -25.65 -6.58 -0.62
N GLY A 263 -24.97 -5.52 -1.08
CA GLY A 263 -25.31 -4.13 -0.79
C GLY A 263 -24.89 -3.65 0.61
N LYS A 264 -24.09 -4.43 1.37
CA LYS A 264 -23.48 -3.93 2.60
C LYS A 264 -22.24 -3.11 2.24
N LEU A 265 -22.16 -1.89 2.73
CA LEU A 265 -20.98 -1.02 2.60
C LEU A 265 -19.76 -1.64 3.31
N MET A 266 -18.60 -1.45 2.71
CA MET A 266 -17.29 -1.94 3.18
C MET A 266 -16.67 -0.95 4.17
N VAL A 267 -17.31 -0.88 5.34
CA VAL A 267 -16.79 -0.22 6.54
C VAL A 267 -16.44 -1.25 7.62
N ALA A 268 -15.36 -1.00 8.35
CA ALA A 268 -14.99 -1.64 9.61
C ALA A 268 -14.78 -0.59 10.71
N TRP A 269 -14.87 -1.01 11.98
CA TRP A 269 -14.63 -0.14 13.14
C TRP A 269 -13.63 -0.77 14.13
N PRO A 270 -12.32 -0.77 13.80
CA PRO A 270 -11.25 -1.25 14.69
C PRO A 270 -10.66 -0.11 15.53
N ASP A 271 -9.83 -0.45 16.50
CA ASP A 271 -8.89 0.47 17.17
C ASP A 271 -7.69 0.66 16.22
N LEU A 272 -7.36 1.90 15.82
CA LEU A 272 -6.35 2.16 14.79
C LEU A 272 -4.91 2.16 15.32
N ASP A 273 -4.69 2.95 16.37
CA ASP A 273 -3.38 3.37 16.86
C ASP A 273 -3.12 2.93 18.32
N GLU A 274 -3.93 1.97 18.80
CA GLU A 274 -3.90 1.36 20.12
C GLU A 274 -4.22 2.33 21.28
N ASP A 275 -4.98 3.40 21.01
CA ASP A 275 -5.43 4.36 22.04
C ASP A 275 -6.61 3.82 22.90
N GLY A 276 -7.31 2.79 22.42
CA GLY A 276 -8.43 2.13 23.10
C GLY A 276 -9.82 2.61 22.68
N LEU A 277 -9.93 3.51 21.69
CA LEU A 277 -11.17 3.89 21.02
C LEU A 277 -11.46 2.96 19.83
N ALA A 278 -12.57 3.22 19.13
CA ALA A 278 -12.93 2.51 17.91
C ALA A 278 -13.16 3.52 16.80
N ASP A 279 -12.48 3.31 15.70
CA ASP A 279 -12.28 4.26 14.62
C ASP A 279 -13.04 3.82 13.38
N ALA A 280 -12.84 4.47 12.24
CA ALA A 280 -13.48 4.07 10.98
C ALA A 280 -12.46 3.66 9.92
N LEU A 281 -12.74 2.57 9.19
CA LEU A 281 -12.05 2.22 7.94
C LEU A 281 -13.05 2.05 6.80
N PHE A 282 -12.97 2.94 5.80
CA PHE A 282 -13.78 2.89 4.59
C PHE A 282 -12.97 2.36 3.41
N HIS A 283 -13.61 1.60 2.53
CA HIS A 283 -13.01 1.13 1.27
C HIS A 283 -13.76 1.71 0.08
N PHE A 284 -13.05 2.12 -0.96
CA PHE A 284 -13.58 2.69 -2.20
C PHE A 284 -13.04 1.89 -3.38
N ASN A 285 -13.84 1.59 -4.40
CA ASN A 285 -13.31 0.93 -5.59
C ASN A 285 -12.51 1.93 -6.43
N THR A 286 -11.32 1.56 -6.88
CA THR A 286 -10.49 2.44 -7.73
C THR A 286 -11.23 2.89 -8.99
N GLN A 287 -12.11 2.03 -9.53
CA GLN A 287 -12.96 2.37 -10.68
C GLN A 287 -14.05 3.41 -10.39
N ASP A 288 -14.57 3.45 -9.15
CA ASP A 288 -15.56 4.46 -8.77
C ASP A 288 -14.88 5.83 -8.59
N LEU A 289 -13.64 5.85 -8.08
CA LEU A 289 -12.78 7.05 -8.02
C LEU A 289 -12.40 7.57 -9.42
N ILE A 290 -12.08 6.68 -10.36
CA ILE A 290 -11.83 7.06 -11.76
C ILE A 290 -13.11 7.59 -12.44
N ALA A 291 -14.29 7.08 -12.06
CA ALA A 291 -15.58 7.59 -12.54
C ALA A 291 -16.00 8.92 -11.87
N ALA A 292 -15.52 9.18 -10.66
CA ALA A 292 -15.67 10.43 -9.92
C ALA A 292 -14.84 11.57 -10.55
N GLY A 293 -13.55 11.30 -10.82
CA GLY A 293 -12.67 12.29 -11.45
C GLY A 293 -11.17 12.01 -11.34
N LEU A 294 -10.75 10.99 -10.58
CA LEU A 294 -9.34 10.71 -10.27
C LEU A 294 -8.48 10.58 -11.53
N THR A 295 -7.43 11.40 -11.64
CA THR A 295 -6.47 11.39 -12.76
C THR A 295 -5.02 11.34 -12.29
N ALA A 296 -4.09 11.14 -13.23
CA ALA A 296 -2.64 11.23 -12.97
C ALA A 296 -2.15 12.66 -12.63
N GLU A 297 -3.03 13.67 -12.68
CA GLU A 297 -2.76 15.04 -12.22
C GLU A 297 -3.28 15.29 -10.79
N THR A 298 -4.05 14.36 -10.21
CA THR A 298 -4.55 14.44 -8.83
C THR A 298 -3.41 14.19 -7.84
N THR A 299 -3.12 15.17 -6.97
CA THR A 299 -2.07 15.10 -5.93
C THR A 299 -2.62 14.99 -4.51
N GLU A 300 -3.94 15.06 -4.35
CA GLU A 300 -4.64 15.15 -3.08
C GLU A 300 -5.94 14.33 -3.15
N LEU A 301 -6.31 13.64 -2.08
CA LEU A 301 -7.63 13.03 -1.94
C LEU A 301 -8.36 13.59 -0.71
N VAL A 302 -9.63 13.95 -0.91
CA VAL A 302 -10.51 14.53 0.09
C VAL A 302 -11.58 13.51 0.48
N LEU A 303 -11.56 13.07 1.74
CA LEU A 303 -12.59 12.26 2.36
C LEU A 303 -13.64 13.18 3.00
N ARG A 304 -14.92 12.91 2.78
CA ARG A 304 -16.05 13.68 3.32
C ARG A 304 -17.08 12.76 3.94
N GLY A 305 -17.92 13.28 4.83
CA GLY A 305 -19.11 12.57 5.30
C GLY A 305 -19.85 13.29 6.42
N MET A 306 -20.83 12.61 7.01
CA MET A 306 -21.61 13.08 8.15
C MET A 306 -21.69 12.03 9.26
N THR A 307 -21.79 12.51 10.50
CA THR A 307 -22.22 11.70 11.64
C THR A 307 -23.72 11.39 11.58
N THR A 308 -24.15 10.40 12.35
CA THR A 308 -25.55 9.94 12.43
C THR A 308 -26.50 10.94 13.10
N ASP A 309 -25.98 11.94 13.81
CA ASP A 309 -26.71 13.13 14.28
C ASP A 309 -26.61 14.34 13.33
N GLY A 310 -25.83 14.24 12.25
CA GLY A 310 -25.84 15.17 11.12
C GLY A 310 -24.71 16.21 11.08
N VAL A 311 -23.60 15.98 11.81
CA VAL A 311 -22.43 16.86 11.78
C VAL A 311 -21.52 16.47 10.62
N GLU A 312 -21.17 17.44 9.78
CA GLU A 312 -20.24 17.24 8.66
C GLU A 312 -18.78 17.14 9.13
N PHE A 313 -18.05 16.18 8.56
CA PHE A 313 -16.60 16.08 8.67
C PHE A 313 -15.96 16.07 7.27
N THR A 314 -14.73 16.58 7.20
CA THR A 314 -13.88 16.52 6.01
C THR A 314 -12.45 16.20 6.44
N GLY A 315 -11.67 15.63 5.53
CA GLY A 315 -10.28 15.32 5.75
C GLY A 315 -9.53 15.10 4.43
N VAL A 316 -8.20 15.18 4.47
CA VAL A 316 -7.34 15.33 3.29
C VAL A 316 -6.04 14.53 3.47
N ASP A 317 -5.53 13.90 2.40
CA ASP A 317 -4.21 13.23 2.36
C ASP A 317 -3.54 13.41 0.98
N GLU A 318 -2.19 13.38 0.93
CA GLU A 318 -1.39 13.58 -0.30
C GLU A 318 -1.13 12.27 -1.07
N VAL A 319 -1.26 12.31 -2.40
CA VAL A 319 -1.16 11.12 -3.27
C VAL A 319 -0.34 11.37 -4.54
N ALA A 320 0.18 10.28 -5.11
CA ALA A 320 0.85 10.25 -6.41
C ALA A 320 0.17 9.23 -7.34
N VAL A 321 -0.66 9.72 -8.27
CA VAL A 321 -1.45 8.86 -9.16
C VAL A 321 -0.66 8.47 -10.43
N LYS A 322 -0.71 7.19 -10.86
CA LYS A 322 0.18 6.55 -11.87
C LYS A 322 -0.51 5.47 -12.75
#